data_AF-A0A644XQQ8-F1
#
_entry.id   AF-A0A644XQQ8-F1
#
_cell.length_a   1.000
_cell.length_b   1.000
_cell.length_c   1.000
_cell.angle_alpha   90.00
_cell.angle_beta   90.00
_cell.angle_gamma   90.00
#
_symmetry.space_group_name_H-M   'P 1'
#
loop_
_entity.id
_entity.type
_entity.pdbx_description
1 polymer ?
#
loop_
_entity_poly.entity_id
_entity_poly.type
_entity_poly.pdbx_seq_one_letter_code
_entity_poly.pdbx_strand_id
1 'polypeptide(L)' 'MELAKILTEGRWTHDYPITVDEAADLGLPVVPNDQDSFCNLMSLYPQSTSARPSVQYIPVPYPGRPSAHSRRDIY' A
#
# COMPACT_ATOMS: atom_id res chain seq x y z
N MET A 1 22.33 -9.24 18.24
CA MET A 1 20.89 -8.91 18.40
C MET A 1 20.63 -7.40 18.47
N GLU A 2 21.61 -6.54 18.23
CA GLU A 2 21.45 -5.08 18.35
C GLU A 2 20.53 -4.49 17.27
N LEU A 3 20.69 -4.91 16.02
CA LEU A 3 19.82 -4.51 14.91
C LEU A 3 18.33 -4.81 15.17
N ALA A 4 18.02 -6.01 15.67
CA ALA A 4 16.64 -6.39 15.98
C ALA A 4 16.01 -5.51 17.06
N LYS A 5 16.80 -5.07 18.05
CA LYS A 5 16.33 -4.16 19.09
C LYS A 5 16.05 -2.77 18.51
N ILE A 6 16.98 -2.23 17.71
CA ILE A 6 16.84 -0.92 17.05
C ILE A 6 15.58 -0.88 16.16
N LEU A 7 15.30 -1.96 15.43
CA LEU A 7 14.12 -2.03 14.55
C LEU A 7 12.79 -2.24 15.29
N THR A 8 12.80 -2.63 16.58
CA THR A 8 11.57 -2.97 17.34
C THR A 8 11.28 -2.07 18.52
N GLU A 9 12.23 -1.24 18.95
CA GLU A 9 12.07 -0.32 20.10
C GLU A 9 11.18 0.90 19.82
N GLY A 10 10.73 1.09 18.57
CA GLY A 10 9.86 2.20 18.18
C GLY A 10 10.59 3.50 17.91
N ARG A 11 11.86 3.42 17.50
CA ARG A 11 12.69 4.59 17.13
C ARG A 11 12.13 5.39 15.95
N TRP A 12 11.34 4.72 15.10
CA TRP A 12 10.73 5.30 13.91
C TRP A 12 9.22 4.99 13.84
N THR A 13 8.47 5.86 13.17
CA THR A 13 7.08 5.60 12.80
C THR A 13 7.01 4.69 11.56
N HIS A 14 5.84 4.11 11.30
CA HIS A 14 5.64 3.18 10.17
C HIS A 14 5.94 3.74 8.78
N ASP A 15 5.97 5.06 8.67
CA ASP A 15 6.11 5.85 7.45
C ASP A 15 7.49 6.51 7.34
N TYR A 16 8.37 6.35 8.33
CA TYR A 16 9.73 6.84 8.23
C TYR A 16 10.54 6.00 7.22
N PRO A 17 11.04 6.58 6.12
CA PRO A 17 11.87 5.85 5.17
C PRO A 17 13.29 5.71 5.71
N ILE A 18 13.79 4.48 5.80
CA ILE A 18 15.20 4.20 6.07
C ILE A 18 15.94 4.31 4.73
N THR A 19 16.87 5.24 4.64
CA THR A 19 17.71 5.45 3.45
C THR A 19 18.75 4.34 3.28
N VAL A 20 19.35 4.24 2.08
CA VAL A 20 20.39 3.24 1.81
C VAL A 20 21.59 3.42 2.75
N ASP A 21 22.00 4.67 2.99
CA ASP A 21 23.13 4.98 3.86
C ASP A 21 22.84 4.60 5.31
N GLU A 22 21.66 4.97 5.83
CA GLU A 22 21.23 4.57 7.17
C GLU A 22 21.12 3.05 7.31
N ALA A 23 20.62 2.35 6.29
CA ALA A 23 20.53 0.89 6.30
C ALA A 23 21.92 0.23 6.30
N ALA A 24 22.89 0.78 5.57
CA ALA A 24 24.27 0.32 5.60
C ALA A 24 24.91 0.51 6.98
N ASP A 25 24.68 1.67 7.61
CA ASP A 25 25.16 1.98 8.96
C ASP A 25 24.53 1.07 10.02
N LEU A 26 23.29 0.63 9.79
CA LEU A 26 22.60 -0.37 10.62
C LEU A 26 23.13 -1.80 10.40
N GLY A 27 24.04 -2.01 9.44
CA GLY A 27 24.59 -3.32 9.11
C GLY A 27 23.64 -4.20 8.29
N LEU A 28 22.65 -3.61 7.62
CA LEU A 28 21.80 -4.34 6.69
C LEU A 28 22.57 -4.64 5.39
N PRO A 29 22.38 -5.82 4.79
CA PRO A 29 22.99 -6.15 3.50
C PRO A 29 22.24 -5.39 2.39
N VAL A 30 22.71 -4.18 2.10
CA VAL A 30 22.17 -3.33 1.03
C VAL A 30 23.05 -3.40 -0.21
N VAL A 31 22.42 -3.57 -1.38
CA VAL A 31 23.10 -3.55 -2.68
C VAL A 31 22.46 -2.44 -3.52
N PRO A 32 23.03 -1.23 -3.56
CA PRO A 32 22.48 -0.14 -4.35
C PRO A 32 22.61 -0.39 -5.85
N ASN A 33 21.65 0.10 -6.64
CA ASN A 33 21.68 0.12 -8.10
C ASN A 33 21.69 -1.25 -8.82
N ASP A 34 21.30 -2.34 -8.15
CA ASP A 34 21.20 -3.67 -8.76
C ASP A 34 19.79 -3.95 -9.32
N GLN A 35 19.41 -3.15 -10.31
CA GLN A 35 18.08 -3.22 -10.91
C GLN A 35 17.85 -4.55 -11.66
N ASP A 36 18.90 -5.07 -12.31
CA ASP A 36 18.82 -6.27 -13.14
C ASP A 36 18.52 -7.51 -12.29
N SER A 37 19.23 -7.71 -11.17
CA SER A 37 18.97 -8.84 -10.28
C SER A 37 17.58 -8.79 -9.66
N PHE A 38 17.10 -7.59 -9.31
CA PHE A 38 15.75 -7.40 -8.81
C PHE A 38 14.69 -7.74 -9.86
N CYS A 39 14.83 -7.23 -11.09
CA CYS A 39 13.90 -7.53 -12.19
C CYS A 39 13.90 -9.02 -12.56
N ASN A 40 15.06 -9.67 -12.56
CA ASN A 40 15.19 -11.10 -12.81
C ASN A 40 14.48 -11.92 -11.73
N LEU A 41 14.62 -11.55 -10.45
CA LEU A 41 13.91 -12.19 -9.35
C LEU A 41 12.38 -12.02 -9.49
N MET A 42 11.91 -10.81 -9.79
CA MET A 42 10.48 -10.55 -9.98
C MET A 42 9.88 -11.34 -11.14
N SER A 43 10.67 -11.59 -12.19
CA SER A 43 10.24 -12.37 -13.35
C SER A 43 9.93 -13.84 -13.01
N LEU A 44 10.48 -14.37 -11.91
CA LEU A 44 10.18 -15.73 -11.44
C LEU A 44 8.80 -15.85 -10.78
N TYR A 45 8.21 -14.73 -10.34
CA TYR A 45 6.93 -14.70 -9.62
C TYR A 45 5.93 -13.81 -10.35
N PRO A 46 5.41 -14.26 -11.51
CA PRO A 46 4.41 -13.50 -12.26
C PRO A 46 3.18 -13.27 -11.38
N GLN A 47 2.75 -12.02 -11.29
CA GLN A 47 1.54 -11.66 -10.56
C GLN A 47 0.33 -12.35 -11.21
N SER A 48 -0.55 -12.93 -10.39
CA SER A 48 -1.75 -13.56 -10.92
C SER A 48 -2.60 -12.49 -11.61
N THR A 49 -2.95 -12.74 -12.87
CA THR A 49 -3.89 -11.86 -13.57
C THR A 49 -5.26 -12.05 -12.93
N SER A 50 -5.64 -11.15 -12.03
CA SER A 50 -7.00 -11.13 -11.49
C SER A 50 -7.95 -10.76 -12.63
N ALA A 51 -8.48 -11.77 -13.31
CA ALA A 51 -9.49 -11.59 -14.36
C ALA A 51 -10.82 -11.05 -13.79
N ARG A 52 -10.96 -11.05 -12.46
CA ARG A 52 -12.09 -10.45 -11.77
C ARG A 52 -11.65 -9.14 -11.13
N PRO A 53 -12.30 -8.02 -11.45
CA PRO A 53 -12.04 -6.77 -10.75
C PRO A 53 -12.41 -6.95 -9.27
N SER A 54 -11.52 -6.55 -8.37
CA SER A 54 -11.78 -6.55 -6.92
C SER A 54 -12.89 -5.57 -6.52
N VAL A 55 -13.22 -4.64 -7.42
CA VAL A 55 -14.26 -3.62 -7.26
C VAL A 55 -15.22 -3.71 -8.43
N GLN A 56 -16.51 -3.90 -8.12
CA GLN A 56 -17.57 -3.77 -9.12
C GLN A 56 -18.00 -2.30 -9.19
N TYR A 57 -17.82 -1.67 -10.36
CA TYR A 57 -18.35 -0.33 -10.59
C TYR A 57 -19.86 -0.41 -10.85
N ILE A 58 -20.62 0.42 -10.16
CA ILE A 58 -22.03 0.68 -10.49
C ILE A 58 -22.03 1.69 -11.64
N PRO A 59 -22.64 1.38 -12.80
CA PRO A 59 -22.72 2.34 -13.91
C PRO A 59 -23.54 3.56 -13.49
N VAL A 60 -22.97 4.74 -13.71
CA VAL A 60 -23.65 6.04 -13.52
C VAL A 60 -24.48 6.36 -14.76
N PRO A 61 -25.63 7.05 -14.63
CA PRO A 61 -26.07 7.83 -13.46
C PRO A 61 -26.68 6.97 -12.36
N TYR A 62 -26.30 7.27 -11.11
CA TYR A 62 -26.92 6.72 -9.92
C TYR A 62 -28.44 6.93 -10.02
N PRO A 63 -29.32 5.91 -9.88
CA PRO A 63 -30.73 6.16 -9.72
C PRO A 63 -30.87 7.09 -8.51
N GLY A 64 -31.39 8.30 -8.78
CA GLY A 64 -31.39 9.41 -7.84
C GLY A 64 -31.86 8.93 -6.48
N ARG A 65 -31.08 9.25 -5.44
CA ARG A 65 -31.46 9.01 -4.04
C ARG A 65 -32.91 9.45 -3.91
N PRO A 66 -33.86 8.58 -3.49
CA PRO A 66 -35.23 9.02 -3.26
C PRO A 66 -35.15 10.20 -2.29
N SER A 67 -35.53 11.38 -2.77
CA SER A 67 -35.51 12.60 -2.00
C SER A 67 -36.39 12.39 -0.78
N ALA A 68 -35.77 12.31 0.39
CA ALA A 68 -36.46 12.21 1.66
C ALA A 68 -37.12 13.55 2.00
N HIS A 69 -38.19 13.94 1.31
CA HIS A 69 -39.03 15.08 1.68
C HIS A 69 -40.49 14.82 1.31
N SER A 70 -41.19 14.08 2.17
CA SER A 70 -42.58 14.38 2.49
C SER A 70 -42.90 13.85 3.89
N ARG A 71 -42.49 14.61 4.90
CA ARG A 71 -43.24 14.69 6.16
C ARG A 71 -43.90 16.06 6.18
N ARG A 72 -45.20 16.03 5.87
CA ARG A 72 -46.36 16.79 6.38
C ARG A 72 -46.05 18.01 7.26
N ASP A 73 -46.77 19.11 7.00
CA ASP A 73 -47.60 19.89 7.95
C ASP A 73 -48.27 21.06 7.18
N ILE A 74 -49.57 20.97 6.85
CA ILE A 74 -50.70 21.76 7.41
C ILE A 74 -50.47 23.29 7.41
N TYR A 75 -51.17 24.01 6.52
CA TYR A 75 -52.13 25.10 6.78
C TYR A 75 -52.95 25.39 5.50
#